data_AF-A0A928IXL6-F1
#
_entry.id   AF-A0A928IXL6-F1
#
_cell.length_a   1.000
_cell.length_b   1.000
_cell.length_c   1.000
_cell.angle_alpha   90.00
_cell.angle_beta   90.00
_cell.angle_gamma   90.00
#
_symmetry.space_group_name_H-M   'P 1'
#
loop_
_entity.id
_entity.type
_entity.pdbx_description
1 polymer ?
#
loop_
_entity_poly.entity_id
_entity_poly.type
_entity_poly.pdbx_seq_one_letter_code
_entity_poly.pdbx_strand_id
1 'polypeptide(L)' 'MFKWLLLNWQSILVGSILLLGLVVIIKRMIKDKKSGKSCSCGCEGCALSSQCHGKDKKDSEK' A
#
# COMPACT_ATOMS: atom_id res chain seq x y z
N MET A 1 36.67 16.87 1.52
CA MET A 1 35.62 16.19 0.73
C MET A 1 34.20 16.36 1.31
N PHE A 2 34.03 16.42 2.64
CA PHE A 2 32.73 16.68 3.29
C PHE A 2 32.10 18.08 3.05
N LYS A 3 32.89 19.06 2.59
CA LYS A 3 32.40 20.41 2.26
C LYS A 3 31.32 20.41 1.18
N TRP A 4 31.36 19.47 0.24
CA TRP A 4 30.36 19.37 -0.83
C TRP A 4 28.98 18.96 -0.27
N LEU A 5 28.94 18.04 0.70
CA LEU A 5 27.70 17.67 1.38
C LEU A 5 27.15 18.84 2.22
N LEU A 6 28.02 19.62 2.87
CA LEU A 6 27.61 20.78 3.66
C LEU A 6 27.10 21.94 2.78
N LEU A 7 27.72 22.22 1.63
CA LEU A 7 27.24 23.24 0.69
C LEU A 7 25.90 22.87 0.06
N ASN A 8 25.71 21.58 -0.25
CA ASN A 8 24.52 21.06 -0.92
C ASN A 8 23.53 20.42 0.06
N TRP A 9 23.64 20.75 1.35
CA TRP A 9 22.76 20.25 2.42
C TRP A 9 21.27 20.48 2.07
N GLN A 10 20.93 21.65 1.53
CA GLN A 10 19.56 21.98 1.12
C GLN A 10 19.04 21.02 0.05
N SER A 11 19.85 20.76 -0.98
CA SER A 11 19.49 19.89 -2.10
C SER A 11 19.29 18.45 -1.63
N ILE A 12 20.12 17.97 -0.71
CA ILE A 12 19.98 16.64 -0.10
C ILE A 12 18.70 16.56 0.73
N LEU A 13 18.37 17.59 1.52
CA LEU A 13 17.16 17.65 2.33
C LEU A 13 15.90 17.60 1.46
N VAL A 14 15.85 18.41 0.40
CA VAL A 14 14.72 18.43 -0.55
C VAL A 14 14.58 17.09 -1.27
N GLY A 15 15.71 16.53 -1.74
CA GLY A 15 15.72 15.21 -2.39
C GLY A 15 15.23 14.10 -1.46
N SER A 16 15.60 14.15 -0.17
CA SER A 16 15.17 13.17 0.83
C SER A 16 13.66 13.20 1.06
N ILE A 17 13.06 14.40 1.15
CA ILE A 17 11.61 14.57 1.33
C ILE A 17 10.84 14.01 0.12
N LEU A 18 11.29 14.30 -1.10
CA LEU A 18 10.70 13.76 -2.32
C LEU A 18 10.79 12.23 -2.37
N LEU A 19 11.96 11.68 -2.01
CA LEU A 19 12.19 10.24 -1.95
C LEU A 19 11.27 9.56 -0.94
N LEU A 20 11.12 10.14 0.25
CA LEU A 20 10.21 9.67 1.29
C LEU A 20 8.75 9.65 0.78
N GLY A 21 8.32 10.72 0.11
CA GLY A 21 6.98 10.79 -0.51
C GLY A 21 6.76 9.66 -1.52
N LEU A 22 7.72 9.44 -2.43
CA LEU A 22 7.66 8.37 -3.42
C LEU A 22 7.59 6.98 -2.77
N VAL A 23 8.42 6.72 -1.76
CA VAL A 23 8.44 5.45 -1.01
C VAL A 23 7.11 5.20 -0.31
N VAL A 24 6.48 6.22 0.27
CA VAL A 24 5.16 6.11 0.91
C VAL A 24 4.09 5.73 -0.12
N ILE A 25 4.09 6.35 -1.29
CA ILE A 25 3.15 6.02 -2.38
C ILE A 25 3.32 4.57 -2.81
N ILE A 26 4.54 4.13 -3.09
CA ILE A 26 4.83 2.74 -3.50
C ILE A 26 4.41 1.77 -2.40
N LYS A 27 4.72 2.06 -1.13
CA LYS A 27 4.30 1.21 -0.01
C LYS A 27 2.78 1.13 0.14
N ARG A 28 2.06 2.23 -0.08
CA ARG A 28 0.60 2.23 -0.13
C ARG A 28 0.09 1.34 -1.24
N MET A 29 0.59 1.50 -2.46
CA MET A 29 0.22 0.64 -3.60
C MET A 29 0.49 -0.85 -3.34
N ILE A 30 1.65 -1.20 -2.76
CA ILE A 30 1.98 -2.59 -2.42
C ILE A 30 1.06 -3.11 -1.32
N LYS A 31 0.79 -2.31 -0.28
CA LYS A 31 -0.13 -2.68 0.81
C LYS A 31 -1.54 -2.86 0.28
N ASP A 32 -2.01 -1.98 -0.59
CA ASP A 32 -3.33 -2.05 -1.20
C ASP A 32 -3.47 -3.28 -2.10
N LYS A 33 -2.44 -3.57 -2.90
CA LYS A 33 -2.34 -4.80 -3.70
C LYS A 33 -2.29 -6.06 -2.83
N LYS A 34 -1.54 -6.05 -1.73
CA LYS A 34 -1.46 -7.19 -0.79
C LYS A 34 -2.74 -7.37 0.02
N SER A 35 -3.47 -6.30 0.29
CA SER A 35 -4.77 -6.33 0.96
C SER A 35 -5.93 -6.75 0.04
N GLY A 36 -5.65 -7.15 -1.20
CA GLY A 36 -6.67 -7.68 -2.11
C GLY A 36 -7.64 -6.63 -2.65
N LYS A 37 -7.32 -5.32 -2.60
CA LYS A 37 -8.19 -4.24 -3.13
C LYS A 37 -8.24 -4.16 -4.66
N SER A 38 -7.97 -5.25 -5.37
CA SER A 38 -8.07 -5.30 -6.84
C SER A 38 -9.53 -5.30 -7.34
N CYS A 39 -10.52 -5.42 -6.44
CA CYS A 39 -11.91 -5.10 -6.76
C CYS A 39 -12.22 -3.68 -6.28
N SER A 40 -12.43 -2.75 -7.23
CA SER A 40 -12.94 -1.40 -6.94
C SER A 40 -14.38 -1.41 -6.41
N CYS A 41 -15.09 -2.54 -6.50
CA CYS A 41 -16.37 -2.79 -5.85
C CYS A 41 -16.09 -3.58 -4.57
N GLY A 42 -16.49 -3.07 -3.40
CA GLY A 42 -16.37 -3.82 -2.14
C GLY A 42 -16.89 -5.25 -2.30
N CYS A 43 -16.06 -6.24 -1.92
CA CYS A 43 -16.37 -7.66 -2.08
C CYS A 43 -17.60 -8.12 -1.26
N GLU A 44 -18.18 -7.25 -0.43
CA GLU A 44 -19.46 -7.45 0.25
C GLU A 44 -20.64 -7.64 -0.73
N GLY A 45 -20.56 -7.12 -1.97
CA GLY A 45 -21.61 -7.27 -3.00
C GLY A 45 -21.17 -7.98 -4.28
N CYS A 46 -19.97 -8.57 -4.32
CA CYS A 46 -19.45 -9.18 -5.54
C CYS A 46 -20.13 -10.53 -5.80
N ALA A 47 -20.72 -10.71 -7.00
CA ALA A 47 -21.39 -11.95 -7.41
C ALA A 47 -20.47 -13.19 -7.41
N LEU A 48 -19.14 -12.95 -7.47
CA LEU A 48 -18.10 -13.99 -7.38
C LEU A 48 -17.45 -14.09 -5.99
N SER A 49 -17.99 -13.40 -4.97
CA SER A 49 -17.45 -13.43 -3.60
C SER A 49 -17.41 -14.84 -3.01
N SER A 50 -18.37 -15.70 -3.38
CA SER A 50 -18.49 -17.09 -2.95
C SER A 50 -17.36 -18.00 -3.45
N GLN A 51 -16.72 -17.65 -4.58
CA GLN A 51 -15.60 -18.41 -5.14
C GLN A 51 -14.25 -17.78 -4.78
N CYS A 52 -14.16 -16.46 -4.66
CA CYS A 52 -12.91 -15.77 -4.34
C CYS A 52 -12.52 -15.88 -2.86
N HIS A 53 -13.51 -15.88 -1.95
CA HIS A 53 -13.32 -16.22 -0.54
C HIS A 53 -14.21 -17.43 -0.25
N GLY A 54 -13.64 -18.63 -0.38
CA GLY A 54 -14.32 -19.84 0.08
C GLY A 54 -14.69 -19.67 1.55
N LYS A 55 -15.98 -19.53 1.84
CA LYS A 55 -16.48 -19.64 3.21
C LYS A 55 -16.24 -21.08 3.65
N ASP A 56 -15.19 -21.32 4.43
CA ASP A 56 -15.17 -22.49 5.30
C ASP A 56 -16.43 -22.41 6.15
N LYS A 57 -17.36 -23.33 5.88
CA LYS A 57 -18.58 -23.47 6.66
C LYS A 57 -18.19 -23.65 8.12
N LYS A 58 -18.53 -22.68 8.97
CA LYS A 58 -18.83 -22.98 10.38
C LYS A 58 -20.24 -22.53 10.69
N ASP A 59 -21.10 -23.54 10.57
CA ASP A 59 -22.38 -23.68 11.23
C ASP A 59 -22.28 -23.40 12.75
N SER A 60 -23.21 -22.60 13.26
CA SER A 60 -23.68 -22.47 14.65
C SER A 60 -24.57 -21.22 14.64
N GLU A 61 -25.89 -21.30 14.48
CA GLU A 61 -26.83 -21.77 15.50
C GLU A 61 -26.44 -21.28 16.91
N LYS A 62 -26.82 -20.03 17.24
CA LYS A 62 -27.80 -19.71 18.29
C LYS A 62 -28.09 -18.20 18.34
#